data_AF-A0A957ZLL6-F1
#
_entry.id   AF-A0A957ZLL6-F1
#
_cell.length_a   1.000
_cell.length_b   1.000
_cell.length_c   1.000
_cell.angle_alpha   90.00
_cell.angle_beta   90.00
_cell.angle_gamma   90.00
#
_symmetry.space_group_name_H-M   'P 1'
#
loop_
_entity.id
_entity.type
_entity.pdbx_description
1 polymer ?
#
loop_
_entity_poly.entity_id
_entity_poly.type
_entity_poly.pdbx_seq_one_letter_code
_entity_poly.pdbx_strand_id
1 'polypeptide(L)'
;NPRPAVWPQAEIVVGNPPFIGTARMREALGDGYTEAIRSVYPHVPDSADYVMFWWDKAAELVRAGDLERFGLITTNSLRQTFNRRVLEYHMQAEPPLSLRFAIPDHPWVDTADGAAVRIAMTVASAGVHSGTLLKVTSESDGANETEELTFVSERGKIFADLTIVADVAAAVGLRANEAISSRGTQLFGAGFIVTPEEAAELGYETDDALAAIIKPYRNGRDLTQTSRNVLVIDLFGLSEQEARDRYPAVYQWVYERVKPERDQNRRASYRDRWWIHGEPRASFRPALVGLDRYIATVETSKHRFFVFLDHSVLPDNMLIAVALEDAYHLGVLSSRIHVTWALAAGGRLGVGNDPRYNKSRCFEPYPFPDASEAQRARIRELGERLDAHRKRQQARHPSLTLTEMYNVLERLRALEAADANLQSPNLQSPPLTAKERTIHDQGLVAVLKQIHDDLDAAVAETYGWPADLPDGEILQRLVDLNARRAAEEAAGVIRWLRPEYQQPRAGIEPVQPALVEEVAAAPAAGAALLAWPASMPEQARAVRGVLGAAGVPLSAAEVAARFVKAEKGRVAELLETLVLLGQAGESEGKFGGV
;
A
#
# COMPACT_ATOMS: atom_id res chain seq x y z
N ASN A 1 1.36 3.84 58.29
CA ASN A 1 0.12 3.61 57.51
C ASN A 1 0.10 4.47 56.25
N PRO A 2 0.92 4.14 55.24
CA PRO A 2 0.82 4.77 53.92
C PRO A 2 -0.61 4.62 53.37
N ARG A 3 -1.13 5.66 52.74
CA ARG A 3 -2.45 5.70 52.09
C ARG A 3 -2.31 6.31 50.69
N PRO A 4 -3.17 5.95 49.73
CA PRO A 4 -3.15 6.57 48.40
C PRO A 4 -3.26 8.09 48.51
N ALA A 5 -2.39 8.82 47.80
CA ALA A 5 -2.48 10.27 47.73
C ALA A 5 -3.69 10.68 46.90
N VAL A 6 -4.42 11.71 47.36
CA VAL A 6 -5.46 12.36 46.56
C VAL A 6 -4.78 13.37 45.66
N TRP A 7 -4.87 13.17 44.34
CA TRP A 7 -4.33 14.11 43.36
C TRP A 7 -5.25 15.34 43.28
N PRO A 8 -4.70 16.56 43.15
CA PRO A 8 -5.52 17.76 42.95
C PRO A 8 -6.26 17.69 41.61
N GLN A 9 -7.40 18.38 41.52
CA GLN A 9 -8.12 18.57 40.26
C GLN A 9 -7.24 19.36 39.29
N ALA A 10 -7.12 18.90 38.05
CA ALA A 10 -6.35 19.51 36.99
C ALA A 10 -6.95 19.14 35.63
N GLU A 11 -6.60 19.89 34.58
CA GLU A 11 -6.95 19.51 33.19
C GLU A 11 -5.83 18.66 32.55
N ILE A 12 -4.58 19.00 32.89
CA ILE A 12 -3.37 18.39 32.32
C ILE A 12 -2.38 18.09 33.44
N VAL A 13 -1.73 16.94 33.37
CA VAL A 13 -0.58 16.60 34.21
C VAL A 13 0.69 16.66 33.37
N VAL A 14 1.69 17.41 33.81
CA VAL A 14 3.05 17.37 33.25
C VAL A 14 4.03 17.15 34.40
N GLY A 15 5.03 16.28 34.22
CA GLY A 15 5.99 16.06 35.28
C GLY A 15 7.16 15.14 34.94
N ASN A 16 8.12 15.15 35.85
CA ASN A 16 9.28 14.27 35.87
C ASN A 16 9.29 13.49 37.21
N PRO A 17 8.53 12.38 37.31
CA PRO A 17 8.46 11.61 38.56
C PRO A 17 9.78 10.85 38.83
N PRO A 18 10.01 10.39 40.06
CA PRO A 18 11.31 9.84 40.46
C PRO A 18 11.69 8.54 39.73
N PHE A 19 12.94 8.48 39.25
CA PHE A 19 13.48 7.30 38.55
C PHE A 19 14.14 6.33 39.53
N ILE A 20 13.38 5.35 40.00
CA ILE A 20 13.92 4.26 40.82
C ILE A 20 13.60 2.94 40.16
N GLY A 21 14.64 2.25 39.70
CA GLY A 21 14.51 0.92 39.12
C GLY A 21 14.01 -0.09 40.14
N THR A 22 13.24 -1.10 39.69
CA THR A 22 12.62 -2.09 40.59
C THR A 22 13.60 -2.72 41.62
N ALA A 23 14.84 -2.99 41.21
CA ALA A 23 15.86 -3.61 42.07
C ALA A 23 16.32 -2.73 43.24
N ARG A 24 16.26 -1.40 43.09
CA ARG A 24 16.70 -0.42 44.11
C ARG A 24 15.53 0.17 44.90
N MET A 25 14.30 -0.21 44.57
CA MET A 25 13.11 0.36 45.18
C MET A 25 13.02 0.07 46.68
N ARG A 26 13.33 -1.16 47.11
CA ARG A 26 13.39 -1.54 48.53
C ARG A 26 14.55 -0.86 49.26
N GLU A 27 15.70 -0.70 48.60
CA GLU A 27 16.85 0.02 49.13
C GLU A 27 16.51 1.50 49.41
N ALA A 28 15.82 2.16 48.47
CA ALA A 28 15.54 3.58 48.55
C ALA A 28 14.30 3.94 49.41
N LEU A 29 13.24 3.12 49.37
CA LEU A 29 11.94 3.42 50.01
C LEU A 29 11.65 2.55 51.24
N GLY A 30 12.41 1.47 51.44
CA GLY A 30 12.16 0.46 52.46
C GLY A 30 11.07 -0.55 52.08
N ASP A 31 11.08 -1.70 52.74
CA ASP A 31 10.17 -2.82 52.48
C ASP A 31 8.70 -2.42 52.70
N GLY A 32 8.40 -1.78 53.83
CA GLY A 32 7.02 -1.45 54.19
C GLY A 32 6.34 -0.48 53.22
N TYR A 33 7.08 0.48 52.65
CA TYR A 33 6.52 1.39 51.65
C TYR A 33 6.36 0.69 50.29
N THR A 34 7.35 -0.12 49.90
CA THR A 34 7.31 -0.87 48.64
C THR A 34 6.14 -1.86 48.61
N GLU A 35 5.88 -2.55 49.72
CA GLU A 35 4.74 -3.47 49.83
C GLU A 35 3.40 -2.72 49.83
N ALA A 36 3.35 -1.59 50.52
CA ALA A 36 2.16 -0.75 50.53
C ALA A 36 1.78 -0.27 49.13
N ILE A 37 2.72 0.29 48.35
CA ILE A 37 2.38 0.80 47.02
C ILE A 37 1.96 -0.32 46.07
N ARG A 38 2.61 -1.49 46.11
CA ARG A 38 2.20 -2.65 45.31
C ARG A 38 0.80 -3.15 45.69
N SER A 39 0.45 -3.13 46.97
CA SER A 39 -0.90 -3.50 47.42
C SER A 39 -1.99 -2.52 46.96
N VAL A 40 -1.63 -1.23 46.78
CA VAL A 40 -2.57 -0.20 46.31
C VAL A 40 -2.80 -0.30 44.80
N TYR A 41 -1.79 -0.72 44.03
CA TYR A 41 -1.83 -0.81 42.57
C TYR A 41 -1.57 -2.25 42.09
N PRO A 42 -2.48 -3.21 42.37
CA PRO A 42 -2.23 -4.63 42.15
C PRO A 42 -2.11 -5.05 40.68
N HIS A 43 -2.56 -4.21 39.74
CA HIS A 43 -2.42 -4.43 38.30
C HIS A 43 -1.09 -3.93 37.73
N VAL A 44 -0.38 -3.07 38.44
CA VAL A 44 0.97 -2.65 38.08
C VAL A 44 1.94 -3.79 38.43
N PRO A 45 2.73 -4.33 37.47
CA PRO A 45 3.64 -5.42 37.77
C PRO A 45 4.64 -5.07 38.88
N ASP A 46 4.90 -5.99 39.80
CA ASP A 46 5.92 -5.84 40.86
C ASP A 46 7.32 -5.48 40.33
N SER A 47 7.62 -5.90 39.09
CA SER A 47 8.87 -5.63 38.39
C SER A 47 8.88 -4.32 37.59
N ALA A 48 7.81 -3.52 37.66
CA ALA A 48 7.79 -2.19 37.07
C ALA A 48 8.67 -1.21 37.87
N ASP A 49 9.23 -0.24 37.18
CA ASP A 49 10.00 0.83 37.79
C ASP A 49 9.07 1.79 38.56
N TYR A 50 9.59 2.46 39.57
CA TYR A 50 8.78 3.28 40.48
C TYR A 50 8.03 4.41 39.78
N VAL A 51 8.59 4.97 38.71
CA VAL A 51 7.94 6.00 37.89
C VAL A 51 6.60 5.52 37.30
N MET A 52 6.43 4.21 37.09
CA MET A 52 5.24 3.63 36.47
C MET A 52 3.97 3.78 37.30
N PHE A 53 4.08 3.94 38.63
CA PHE A 53 2.91 4.20 39.47
C PHE A 53 2.30 5.59 39.21
N TRP A 54 3.11 6.59 38.81
CA TRP A 54 2.60 7.89 38.36
C TRP A 54 1.98 7.81 36.97
N TRP A 55 2.63 7.08 36.07
CA TRP A 55 2.15 6.88 34.70
C TRP A 55 0.80 6.17 34.71
N ASP A 56 0.69 5.07 35.46
CA ASP A 56 -0.54 4.32 35.70
C ASP A 56 -1.64 5.23 36.25
N LYS A 57 -1.35 5.98 37.32
CA LYS A 57 -2.35 6.86 37.94
C LYS A 57 -2.86 7.95 37.00
N ALA A 58 -1.95 8.57 36.23
CA ALA A 58 -2.33 9.58 35.24
C ALA A 58 -3.17 8.97 34.11
N ALA A 59 -2.85 7.74 33.68
CA ALA A 59 -3.60 7.02 32.65
C ALA A 59 -4.99 6.59 33.13
N GLU A 60 -5.16 6.20 34.39
CA GLU A 60 -6.49 5.98 34.99
C GLU A 60 -7.35 7.23 34.92
N LEU A 61 -6.82 8.37 35.39
CA LEU A 61 -7.56 9.64 35.46
C LEU A 61 -7.93 10.15 34.06
N VAL A 62 -7.02 10.04 33.07
CA VAL A 62 -7.34 10.40 31.68
C VAL A 62 -8.44 9.52 31.11
N ARG A 63 -8.36 8.20 31.32
CA ARG A 63 -9.39 7.27 30.81
C ARG A 63 -10.74 7.45 31.51
N ALA A 64 -10.75 7.87 32.77
CA ALA A 64 -11.96 8.18 33.52
C ALA A 64 -12.61 9.52 33.10
N GLY A 65 -11.88 10.36 32.35
CA GLY A 65 -12.33 11.71 31.98
C GLY A 65 -12.07 12.77 33.05
N ASP A 66 -11.33 12.43 34.11
CA ASP A 66 -10.92 13.36 35.17
C ASP A 66 -9.69 14.21 34.77
N LEU A 67 -9.00 13.81 33.69
CA LEU A 67 -7.92 14.57 33.05
C LEU A 67 -8.11 14.53 31.53
N GLU A 68 -7.76 15.60 30.82
CA GLU A 68 -7.78 15.58 29.35
C GLU A 68 -6.56 14.83 28.80
N ARG A 69 -5.37 15.13 29.35
CA ARG A 69 -4.08 14.58 28.90
C ARG A 69 -3.06 14.54 30.04
N PHE A 70 -2.05 13.69 29.88
CA PHE A 70 -0.83 13.79 30.68
C PHE A 70 0.42 13.69 29.81
N GLY A 71 1.51 14.29 30.28
CA GLY A 71 2.84 14.23 29.69
C GLY A 71 3.90 13.94 30.76
N LEU A 72 4.55 12.79 30.71
CA LEU A 72 5.52 12.39 31.72
C LEU A 72 6.87 12.05 31.10
N ILE A 73 7.93 12.49 31.79
CA ILE A 73 9.28 11.98 31.59
C ILE A 73 9.44 10.70 32.42
N THR A 74 9.99 9.67 31.81
CA THR A 74 10.26 8.38 32.44
C THR A 74 11.67 7.90 32.09
N THR A 75 12.10 6.80 32.68
CA THR A 75 13.25 6.02 32.18
C THR A 75 13.01 5.53 30.75
N ASN A 76 14.06 5.41 29.93
CA ASN A 76 13.96 4.82 28.59
C ASN A 76 13.63 3.30 28.61
N SER A 77 13.74 2.66 29.78
CA SER A 77 13.25 1.29 30.03
C SER A 77 11.72 1.19 29.98
N LEU A 78 10.99 2.29 29.77
CA LEU A 78 9.54 2.29 29.54
C LEU A 78 9.10 1.26 28.49
N ARG A 79 9.94 1.04 27.47
CA ARG A 79 9.73 0.10 26.36
C ARG A 79 9.95 -1.38 26.73
N GLN A 80 10.58 -1.64 27.87
CA GLN A 80 10.95 -2.99 28.30
C GLN A 80 9.75 -3.70 28.92
N THR A 81 9.78 -5.04 28.89
CA THR A 81 8.63 -5.93 29.13
C THR A 81 7.75 -5.56 30.33
N PHE A 82 8.33 -5.22 31.49
CA PHE A 82 7.55 -4.98 32.70
C PHE A 82 6.89 -3.60 32.73
N ASN A 83 7.61 -2.56 32.32
CA ASN A 83 7.04 -1.21 32.21
C ASN A 83 6.03 -1.14 31.07
N ARG A 84 6.34 -1.79 29.93
CA ARG A 84 5.47 -1.85 28.74
C ARG A 84 4.09 -2.44 29.04
N ARG A 85 4.01 -3.42 29.94
CA ARG A 85 2.72 -4.03 30.35
C ARG A 85 1.76 -3.02 30.97
N VAL A 86 2.26 -1.98 31.64
CA VAL A 86 1.40 -0.90 32.16
C VAL A 86 0.79 -0.12 30.99
N LEU A 87 1.56 0.20 29.95
CA LEU A 87 1.05 0.84 28.74
C LEU A 87 0.02 -0.04 28.03
N GLU A 88 0.36 -1.32 27.82
CA GLU A 88 -0.52 -2.31 27.18
C GLU A 88 -1.88 -2.41 27.91
N TYR A 89 -1.86 -2.46 29.24
CA TYR A 89 -3.05 -2.50 30.08
C TYR A 89 -4.00 -1.33 29.80
N HIS A 90 -3.48 -0.09 29.78
CA HIS A 90 -4.32 1.09 29.53
C HIS A 90 -4.73 1.25 28.05
N MET A 91 -3.88 0.83 27.12
CA MET A 91 -4.19 0.88 25.68
C MET A 91 -5.27 -0.12 25.25
N GLN A 92 -5.40 -1.25 25.96
CA GLN A 92 -6.35 -2.33 25.66
C GLN A 92 -7.65 -2.26 26.47
N ALA A 93 -7.76 -1.33 27.42
CA ALA A 93 -8.93 -1.22 28.27
C ALA A 93 -10.01 -0.33 27.64
N GLU A 94 -11.24 -0.37 28.17
CA GLU A 94 -12.36 0.43 27.67
C GLU A 94 -12.75 1.51 28.70
N PRO A 95 -12.78 2.82 28.33
CA PRO A 95 -12.31 3.39 27.06
C PRO A 95 -10.78 3.29 26.92
N PRO A 96 -10.21 3.21 25.69
CA PRO A 96 -8.78 3.02 25.48
C PRO A 96 -7.96 4.30 25.72
N LEU A 97 -6.65 4.14 25.90
CA LEU A 97 -5.66 5.22 25.90
C LEU A 97 -4.83 5.17 24.61
N SER A 98 -4.48 6.33 24.06
CA SER A 98 -3.51 6.46 22.97
C SER A 98 -2.38 7.42 23.32
N LEU A 99 -1.16 7.11 22.86
CA LEU A 99 -0.03 8.02 22.93
C LEU A 99 -0.11 9.05 21.78
N ARG A 100 -0.12 10.33 22.13
CA ARG A 100 -0.17 11.48 21.21
C ARG A 100 1.23 12.00 20.85
N PHE A 101 2.20 11.75 21.73
CA PHE A 101 3.60 12.09 21.50
C PHE A 101 4.50 11.11 22.23
N ALA A 102 5.63 10.75 21.64
CA ALA A 102 6.66 9.98 22.32
C ALA A 102 8.07 10.34 21.85
N ILE A 103 9.01 10.37 22.78
CA ILE A 103 10.45 10.25 22.52
C ILE A 103 10.92 9.02 23.30
N PRO A 104 11.35 7.93 22.64
CA PRO A 104 11.61 6.67 23.33
C PRO A 104 12.97 6.62 24.03
N ASP A 105 13.91 7.47 23.59
CA ASP A 105 15.30 7.47 24.03
C ASP A 105 15.90 8.86 23.79
N HIS A 106 16.03 9.65 24.85
CA HIS A 106 16.58 11.00 24.82
C HIS A 106 17.76 11.07 25.80
N PRO A 107 18.93 11.64 25.40
CA PRO A 107 20.05 11.83 26.32
C PRO A 107 19.70 12.85 27.40
N TRP A 108 20.13 12.62 28.63
CA TRP A 108 19.86 13.50 29.75
C TRP A 108 21.02 13.45 30.74
N VAL A 109 21.40 14.62 31.25
CA VAL A 109 22.44 14.73 32.29
C VAL A 109 21.73 14.92 33.63
N ASP A 110 21.96 14.00 34.57
CA ASP A 110 21.48 14.18 35.93
C ASP A 110 22.25 15.33 36.61
N THR A 111 21.53 16.37 37.03
CA THR A 111 22.12 17.53 37.72
C THR A 111 22.69 17.22 39.11
N ALA A 112 22.33 16.09 39.72
CA ALA A 112 22.84 15.70 41.04
C ALA A 112 24.20 14.99 40.98
N ASP A 113 24.34 14.03 40.07
CA ASP A 113 25.52 13.13 40.00
C ASP A 113 26.35 13.28 38.71
N GLY A 114 25.89 14.09 37.75
CA GLY A 114 26.55 14.25 36.45
C GLY A 114 26.52 13.00 35.55
N ALA A 115 25.69 12.01 35.91
CA ALA A 115 25.57 10.76 35.16
C ALA A 115 24.75 10.97 33.88
N ALA A 116 25.28 10.50 32.75
CA ALA A 116 24.55 10.41 31.49
C ALA A 116 23.50 9.30 31.59
N VAL A 117 22.22 9.68 31.62
CA VAL A 117 21.07 8.77 31.65
C VAL A 117 20.23 8.95 30.39
N ARG A 118 19.42 7.94 30.09
CA ARG A 118 18.53 7.94 28.93
C ARG A 118 17.09 7.94 29.41
N ILE A 119 16.31 8.91 28.95
CA ILE A 119 14.91 9.09 29.33
C ILE A 119 13.98 8.82 28.16
N ALA A 120 12.72 8.51 28.46
CA ALA A 120 11.63 8.57 27.51
C ALA A 120 10.67 9.70 27.90
N MET A 121 10.01 10.30 26.92
CA MET A 121 8.97 11.30 27.12
C MET A 121 7.70 10.78 26.45
N THR A 122 6.57 10.81 27.14
CA THR A 122 5.29 10.36 26.55
C THR A 122 4.18 11.35 26.87
N VAL A 123 3.28 11.58 25.91
CA VAL A 123 2.01 12.29 26.12
C VAL A 123 0.88 11.37 25.72
N ALA A 124 -0.15 11.24 26.56
CA ALA A 124 -1.29 10.38 26.30
C ALA A 124 -2.63 11.11 26.39
N SER A 125 -3.63 10.59 25.70
CA SER A 125 -5.04 11.00 25.79
C SER A 125 -5.96 9.79 25.74
N ALA A 126 -7.18 9.91 26.27
CA ALA A 126 -8.21 8.89 26.09
C ALA A 126 -8.61 8.77 24.61
N GLY A 127 -9.13 7.61 24.21
CA GLY A 127 -9.59 7.29 22.87
C GLY A 127 -8.53 6.64 21.97
N VAL A 128 -8.91 6.44 20.70
CA VAL A 128 -8.04 5.89 19.64
C VAL A 128 -7.53 7.05 18.78
N HIS A 129 -6.24 7.34 18.89
CA HIS A 129 -5.62 8.47 18.21
C HIS A 129 -4.23 8.13 17.67
N SER A 130 -3.85 8.78 16.58
CA SER A 130 -2.47 8.83 16.13
C SER A 130 -1.66 9.83 16.96
N GLY A 131 -0.35 9.57 17.06
CA GLY A 131 0.62 10.42 17.73
C GLY A 131 1.83 10.74 16.84
N THR A 132 2.74 11.54 17.39
CA THR A 132 4.04 11.86 16.80
C THR A 132 5.15 11.21 17.61
N LEU A 133 5.97 10.38 16.99
CA LEU A 133 7.13 9.72 17.57
C LEU A 133 8.39 10.43 17.08
N LEU A 134 9.20 11.00 17.98
CA LEU A 134 10.51 11.54 17.64
C LEU A 134 11.60 10.54 18.05
N LYS A 135 12.50 10.20 17.13
CA LYS A 135 13.69 9.39 17.44
C LYS A 135 14.93 10.25 17.26
N VAL A 136 15.81 10.25 18.25
CA VAL A 136 17.12 10.91 18.17
C VAL A 136 17.97 10.18 17.13
N THR A 137 18.50 10.90 16.15
CA THR A 137 19.33 10.36 15.07
C THR A 137 20.79 10.79 15.15
N SER A 138 21.07 11.93 15.80
CA SER A 138 22.44 12.40 16.06
C SER A 138 22.50 13.15 17.38
N GLU A 139 23.64 13.02 18.04
CA GLU A 139 23.98 13.69 19.30
C GLU A 139 25.36 14.32 19.09
N SER A 140 25.47 15.64 19.21
CA SER A 140 26.75 16.35 19.10
C SER A 140 26.90 17.41 20.18
N ASP A 141 28.13 17.55 20.70
CA ASP A 141 28.49 18.60 21.64
C ASP A 141 28.45 19.96 20.91
N GLY A 142 27.40 20.74 21.14
CA GLY A 142 27.26 22.07 20.57
C GLY A 142 28.33 23.03 21.13
N ALA A 143 28.67 24.06 20.36
CA ALA A 143 29.72 25.04 20.70
C ALA A 143 29.47 25.83 22.01
N ASN A 144 28.27 25.72 22.60
CA ASN A 144 27.83 26.46 23.80
C ASN A 144 27.38 25.54 24.96
N GLU A 145 27.92 24.32 25.08
CA GLU A 145 27.56 23.34 26.14
C GLU A 145 26.09 22.87 26.12
N THR A 146 25.33 23.16 25.06
CA THR A 146 24.03 22.56 24.76
C THR A 146 24.19 21.44 23.73
N GLU A 147 23.77 20.22 24.06
CA GLU A 147 23.70 19.11 23.12
C GLU A 147 22.82 19.48 21.91
N GLU A 148 23.37 19.41 20.70
CA GLU A 148 22.60 19.52 19.47
C GLU A 148 22.04 18.15 19.12
N LEU A 149 20.72 18.01 19.21
CA LEU A 149 19.99 16.79 18.89
C LEU A 149 19.24 16.94 17.56
N THR A 150 19.46 15.98 16.66
CA THR A 150 18.63 15.85 15.45
C THR A 150 17.59 14.76 15.68
N PHE A 151 16.35 15.02 15.25
CA PHE A 151 15.25 14.08 15.36
C PHE A 151 14.72 13.71 13.98
N VAL A 152 14.35 12.43 13.82
CA VAL A 152 13.38 12.02 12.79
C VAL A 152 11.99 11.94 13.41
N SER A 153 10.99 12.47 12.70
CA SER A 153 9.60 12.52 13.15
C SER A 153 8.74 11.53 12.37
N GLU A 154 8.10 10.60 13.07
CA GLU A 154 7.14 9.64 12.51
C GLU A 154 5.74 9.96 13.04
N ARG A 155 4.71 9.86 12.18
CA ARG A 155 3.30 10.00 12.59
C ARG A 155 2.54 8.70 12.36
N GLY A 156 1.68 8.34 13.31
CA GLY A 156 0.90 7.10 13.25
C GLY A 156 0.44 6.63 14.63
N LYS A 157 -0.17 5.45 14.69
CA LYS A 157 -0.52 4.84 15.99
C LYS A 157 0.77 4.42 16.70
N ILE A 158 1.04 5.02 17.85
CA ILE A 158 2.19 4.66 18.68
C ILE A 158 1.79 3.50 19.59
N PHE A 159 2.49 2.37 19.46
CA PHE A 159 2.28 1.18 20.28
C PHE A 159 3.01 1.28 21.63
N ALA A 160 2.73 0.34 22.54
CA ALA A 160 3.30 0.33 23.89
C ALA A 160 4.83 0.21 23.92
N ASP A 161 5.44 -0.35 22.87
CA ASP A 161 6.90 -0.40 22.71
C ASP A 161 7.51 0.91 22.16
N LEU A 162 6.68 1.96 22.04
CA LEU A 162 7.01 3.27 21.50
C LEU A 162 7.50 3.21 20.05
N THR A 163 6.93 2.29 19.27
CA THR A 163 7.10 2.22 17.83
C THR A 163 5.83 2.62 17.10
N ILE A 164 5.97 3.02 15.84
CA ILE A 164 4.85 3.17 14.91
C ILE A 164 5.00 2.05 13.89
N VAL A 165 3.96 1.23 13.76
CA VAL A 165 3.82 0.28 12.66
C VAL A 165 2.56 0.67 11.90
N ALA A 166 2.72 0.98 10.61
CA ALA A 166 1.57 1.26 9.76
C ALA A 166 0.65 0.03 9.74
N ASP A 167 -0.65 0.24 9.94
CA ASP A 167 -1.64 -0.84 9.87
C ASP A 167 -1.96 -1.16 8.41
N VAL A 168 -0.99 -1.79 7.73
CA VAL A 168 -1.11 -2.21 6.34
C VAL A 168 -2.27 -3.21 6.15
N ALA A 169 -2.65 -3.93 7.21
CA ALA A 169 -3.76 -4.88 7.18
C ALA A 169 -5.14 -4.21 7.06
N ALA A 170 -5.25 -2.93 7.45
CA ALA A 170 -6.47 -2.14 7.30
C ALA A 170 -6.74 -1.68 5.85
N ALA A 171 -5.75 -1.76 4.96
CA ALA A 171 -5.92 -1.36 3.57
C ALA A 171 -6.88 -2.29 2.81
N VAL A 172 -7.77 -1.68 2.03
CA VAL A 172 -8.83 -2.37 1.28
C VAL A 172 -8.53 -2.42 -0.20
N GLY A 173 -9.03 -3.44 -0.90
CA GLY A 173 -8.93 -3.52 -2.36
C GLY A 173 -9.59 -2.30 -3.02
N LEU A 174 -8.93 -1.75 -4.03
CA LEU A 174 -9.39 -0.61 -4.80
C LEU A 174 -9.94 -1.08 -6.16
N ARG A 175 -11.12 -0.59 -6.53
CA ARG A 175 -11.76 -0.88 -7.83
C ARG A 175 -10.84 -0.54 -8.99
N ALA A 176 -10.06 0.53 -8.88
CA ALA A 176 -9.03 0.92 -9.85
C ALA A 176 -8.09 -0.24 -10.26
N ASN A 177 -7.85 -1.19 -9.36
CA ASN A 177 -6.89 -2.28 -9.54
C ASN A 177 -7.58 -3.65 -9.80
N GLU A 178 -8.91 -3.70 -9.77
CA GLU A 178 -9.68 -4.94 -9.92
C GLU A 178 -9.64 -5.48 -11.36
N ALA A 179 -9.82 -6.80 -11.49
CA ALA A 179 -9.94 -7.53 -12.76
C ALA A 179 -8.72 -7.50 -13.71
N ILE A 180 -7.65 -6.79 -13.35
CA ILE A 180 -6.42 -6.66 -14.18
C ILE A 180 -5.20 -7.36 -13.56
N SER A 181 -5.35 -8.13 -12.49
CA SER A 181 -4.28 -8.98 -11.96
C SER A 181 -4.74 -10.39 -11.61
N SER A 182 -3.88 -11.38 -11.89
CA SER A 182 -4.16 -12.79 -11.60
C SER A 182 -2.87 -13.58 -11.41
N ARG A 183 -2.96 -14.69 -10.67
CA ARG A 183 -1.98 -15.76 -10.79
C ARG A 183 -2.07 -16.36 -12.20
N GLY A 184 -0.98 -16.91 -12.71
CA GLY A 184 -0.98 -17.66 -13.96
C GLY A 184 -1.72 -19.00 -13.89
N THR A 185 -1.64 -19.76 -14.98
CA THR A 185 -2.38 -21.01 -15.16
C THR A 185 -1.79 -22.14 -14.32
N GLN A 186 -2.65 -22.98 -13.75
CA GLN A 186 -2.22 -24.20 -13.05
C GLN A 186 -2.57 -25.41 -13.91
N LEU A 187 -1.55 -26.10 -14.41
CA LEU A 187 -1.71 -27.14 -15.43
C LEU A 187 -2.41 -28.39 -14.90
N PHE A 188 -1.97 -28.91 -13.74
CA PHE A 188 -2.40 -30.21 -13.20
C PHE A 188 -2.21 -31.37 -14.20
N GLY A 189 -1.01 -31.45 -14.76
CA GLY A 189 -0.56 -32.52 -15.64
C GLY A 189 0.72 -32.08 -16.34
N ALA A 190 1.83 -32.79 -16.11
CA ALA A 190 3.12 -32.40 -16.69
C ALA A 190 3.15 -32.54 -18.23
N GLY A 191 2.32 -33.44 -18.78
CA GLY A 191 2.20 -33.68 -20.22
C GLY A 191 1.67 -32.51 -21.05
N PHE A 192 1.22 -31.41 -20.43
CA PHE A 192 0.95 -30.16 -21.15
C PHE A 192 2.22 -29.37 -21.51
N ILE A 193 3.32 -29.57 -20.77
CA ILE A 193 4.59 -28.91 -21.02
C ILE A 193 5.32 -29.71 -22.09
N VAL A 194 5.83 -29.03 -23.10
CA VAL A 194 6.62 -29.62 -24.17
C VAL A 194 7.93 -28.87 -24.35
N THR A 195 9.00 -29.57 -24.71
CA THR A 195 10.25 -28.94 -25.16
C THR A 195 10.07 -28.36 -26.57
N PRO A 196 10.98 -27.47 -27.02
CA PRO A 196 10.97 -27.01 -28.42
C PRO A 196 10.99 -28.14 -29.44
N GLU A 197 11.76 -29.21 -29.17
CA GLU A 197 11.87 -30.38 -30.03
C GLU A 197 10.54 -31.15 -30.10
N GLU A 198 9.91 -31.40 -28.94
CA GLU A 198 8.59 -32.05 -28.88
C GLU A 198 7.51 -31.19 -29.56
N ALA A 199 7.56 -29.86 -29.42
CA ALA A 199 6.66 -28.96 -30.12
C ALA A 199 6.87 -29.04 -31.65
N ALA A 200 8.11 -29.10 -32.12
CA ALA A 200 8.43 -29.25 -33.54
C ALA A 200 7.90 -30.59 -34.09
N GLU A 201 8.03 -31.68 -33.33
CA GLU A 201 7.44 -32.99 -33.67
C GLU A 201 5.91 -32.94 -33.78
N LEU A 202 5.25 -32.09 -33.00
CA LEU A 202 3.81 -31.85 -33.07
C LEU A 202 3.41 -30.94 -34.25
N GLY A 203 4.37 -30.40 -35.01
CA GLY A 203 4.15 -29.54 -36.17
C GLY A 203 4.25 -28.04 -35.88
N TYR A 204 4.71 -27.62 -34.70
CA TYR A 204 4.72 -26.22 -34.28
C TYR A 204 5.45 -25.27 -35.25
N GLU A 205 6.49 -25.74 -35.93
CA GLU A 205 7.28 -24.94 -36.87
C GLU A 205 6.68 -24.89 -38.28
N THR A 206 5.72 -25.77 -38.59
CA THR A 206 5.16 -25.95 -39.95
C THR A 206 3.69 -25.57 -40.06
N ASP A 207 2.94 -25.58 -38.95
CA ASP A 207 1.55 -25.16 -38.88
C ASP A 207 1.39 -23.93 -37.96
N ASP A 208 1.25 -22.76 -38.59
CA ASP A 208 1.02 -21.49 -37.89
C ASP A 208 -0.20 -21.51 -36.96
N ALA A 209 -1.18 -22.39 -37.21
CA ALA A 209 -2.36 -22.53 -36.35
C ALA A 209 -2.00 -23.12 -34.97
N LEU A 210 -0.87 -23.81 -34.83
CA LEU A 210 -0.40 -24.34 -33.56
C LEU A 210 0.18 -23.26 -32.65
N ALA A 211 0.64 -22.12 -33.18
CA ALA A 211 1.07 -20.98 -32.36
C ALA A 211 -0.07 -20.43 -31.48
N ALA A 212 -1.33 -20.65 -31.85
CA ALA A 212 -2.49 -20.26 -31.05
C ALA A 212 -2.70 -21.14 -29.81
N ILE A 213 -2.23 -22.40 -29.84
CA ILE A 213 -2.47 -23.41 -28.79
C ILE A 213 -1.20 -23.99 -28.17
N ILE A 214 -0.03 -23.73 -28.72
CA ILE A 214 1.27 -24.08 -28.13
C ILE A 214 1.98 -22.75 -27.86
N LYS A 215 2.10 -22.40 -26.59
CA LYS A 215 2.55 -21.06 -26.18
C LYS A 215 3.88 -21.13 -25.43
N PRO A 216 4.77 -20.15 -25.57
CA PRO A 216 5.91 -20.02 -24.66
C PRO A 216 5.44 -20.02 -23.20
N TYR A 217 6.05 -20.84 -22.36
CA TYR A 217 5.64 -20.99 -20.97
C TYR A 217 6.73 -20.52 -20.03
N ARG A 218 6.38 -19.70 -19.03
CA ARG A 218 7.34 -19.16 -18.07
C ARG A 218 6.86 -19.37 -16.65
N ASN A 219 7.77 -19.84 -15.79
CA ASN A 219 7.60 -19.86 -14.35
C ASN A 219 8.59 -18.93 -13.64
N GLY A 220 8.57 -18.92 -12.31
CA GLY A 220 9.49 -18.12 -11.51
C GLY A 220 10.98 -18.38 -11.79
N ARG A 221 11.37 -19.63 -12.07
CA ARG A 221 12.75 -19.96 -12.43
C ARG A 221 13.13 -19.34 -13.78
N ASP A 222 12.23 -19.38 -14.75
CA ASP A 222 12.51 -18.84 -16.08
C ASP A 222 12.66 -17.31 -16.08
N LEU A 223 12.05 -16.61 -15.11
CA LEU A 223 12.23 -15.16 -14.95
C LEU A 223 13.46 -14.80 -14.12
N THR A 224 13.76 -15.59 -13.08
CA THR A 224 14.79 -15.25 -12.10
C THR A 224 16.18 -15.79 -12.47
N GLN A 225 16.24 -16.87 -13.26
CA GLN A 225 17.44 -17.62 -13.62
C GLN A 225 17.48 -17.86 -15.14
N THR A 226 18.25 -18.86 -15.59
CA THR A 226 18.23 -19.33 -16.97
C THR A 226 16.88 -19.96 -17.31
N SER A 227 16.24 -19.42 -18.34
CA SER A 227 14.97 -19.93 -18.90
C SER A 227 15.14 -21.34 -19.42
N ARG A 228 14.18 -22.21 -19.09
CA ARG A 228 14.06 -23.57 -19.66
C ARG A 228 13.64 -23.56 -21.12
N ASN A 229 13.09 -22.44 -21.61
CA ASN A 229 12.59 -22.27 -22.97
C ASN A 229 11.54 -23.31 -23.40
N VAL A 230 10.78 -23.85 -22.44
CA VAL A 230 9.67 -24.77 -22.71
C VAL A 230 8.44 -24.04 -23.25
N LEU A 231 7.57 -24.79 -23.92
CA LEU A 231 6.26 -24.37 -24.35
C LEU A 231 5.17 -25.14 -23.57
N VAL A 232 3.93 -24.71 -23.72
CA VAL A 232 2.77 -25.35 -23.11
C VAL A 232 1.61 -25.45 -24.10
N ILE A 233 0.98 -26.62 -24.13
CA ILE A 233 -0.26 -26.87 -24.85
C ILE A 233 -1.42 -26.24 -24.06
N ASP A 234 -2.08 -25.24 -24.64
CA ASP A 234 -3.19 -24.45 -24.11
C ASP A 234 -4.45 -24.61 -24.99
N LEU A 235 -5.23 -25.67 -24.74
CA LEU A 235 -6.47 -25.96 -25.46
C LEU A 235 -7.69 -25.19 -24.90
N PHE A 236 -7.46 -24.14 -24.09
CA PHE A 236 -8.55 -23.35 -23.50
C PHE A 236 -9.47 -22.74 -24.56
N GLY A 237 -10.78 -22.94 -24.39
CA GLY A 237 -11.80 -22.48 -25.32
C GLY A 237 -12.25 -23.53 -26.33
N LEU A 238 -11.56 -24.69 -26.42
CA LEU A 238 -11.95 -25.81 -27.27
C LEU A 238 -12.72 -26.86 -26.47
N SER A 239 -13.77 -27.42 -27.09
CA SER A 239 -14.32 -28.71 -26.67
C SER A 239 -13.36 -29.86 -26.97
N GLU A 240 -13.57 -31.02 -26.34
CA GLU A 240 -12.76 -32.22 -26.61
C GLU A 240 -12.79 -32.60 -28.09
N GLN A 241 -13.98 -32.51 -28.70
CA GLN A 241 -14.18 -32.84 -30.11
C GLN A 241 -13.44 -31.86 -31.02
N GLU A 242 -13.52 -30.56 -30.77
CA GLU A 242 -12.77 -29.56 -31.55
C GLU A 242 -11.25 -29.73 -31.42
N ALA A 243 -10.76 -30.04 -30.22
CA ALA A 243 -9.34 -30.33 -30.01
C ALA A 243 -8.89 -31.56 -30.83
N ARG A 244 -9.71 -32.62 -30.86
CA ARG A 244 -9.46 -33.84 -31.62
C ARG A 244 -9.49 -33.61 -33.13
N ASP A 245 -10.50 -32.91 -33.63
CA ASP A 245 -10.73 -32.75 -35.07
C ASP A 245 -9.76 -31.75 -35.69
N ARG A 246 -9.45 -30.67 -34.98
CA ARG A 246 -8.56 -29.61 -35.49
C ARG A 246 -7.09 -29.89 -35.23
N TYR A 247 -6.75 -30.55 -34.12
CA TYR A 247 -5.38 -30.74 -33.67
C TYR A 247 -5.12 -32.19 -33.23
N PRO A 248 -5.28 -33.19 -34.12
CA PRO A 248 -5.27 -34.60 -33.77
C PRO A 248 -3.96 -35.06 -33.10
N ALA A 249 -2.80 -34.57 -33.55
CA ALA A 249 -1.50 -34.90 -32.95
C ALA A 249 -1.37 -34.36 -31.51
N VAL A 250 -1.76 -33.10 -31.29
CA VAL A 250 -1.78 -32.48 -29.95
C VAL A 250 -2.79 -33.16 -29.04
N TYR A 251 -3.98 -33.50 -29.57
CA TYR A 251 -4.99 -34.25 -28.83
C TYR A 251 -4.44 -35.61 -28.38
N GLN A 252 -3.82 -36.37 -29.28
CA GLN A 252 -3.22 -37.67 -28.97
C GLN A 252 -2.15 -37.52 -27.89
N TRP A 253 -1.29 -36.51 -28.00
CA TRP A 253 -0.26 -36.20 -27.00
C TRP A 253 -0.84 -36.04 -25.59
N VAL A 254 -1.83 -35.14 -25.44
CA VAL A 254 -2.46 -34.87 -24.15
C VAL A 254 -3.28 -36.08 -23.66
N TYR A 255 -3.91 -36.82 -24.57
CA TYR A 255 -4.66 -38.04 -24.23
C TYR A 255 -3.75 -39.10 -23.62
N GLU A 256 -2.57 -39.33 -24.17
CA GLU A 256 -1.63 -40.33 -23.67
C GLU A 256 -0.92 -39.90 -22.38
N ARG A 257 -0.61 -38.60 -22.22
CA ARG A 257 0.28 -38.10 -21.16
C ARG A 257 -0.42 -37.40 -20.00
N VAL A 258 -1.62 -36.87 -20.21
CA VAL A 258 -2.36 -36.10 -19.19
C VAL A 258 -3.59 -36.87 -18.72
N LYS A 259 -4.38 -37.45 -19.62
CA LYS A 259 -5.64 -38.12 -19.26
C LYS A 259 -5.49 -39.22 -18.19
N PRO A 260 -4.47 -40.11 -18.22
CA PRO A 260 -4.34 -41.17 -17.21
C PRO A 260 -4.18 -40.64 -15.78
N GLU A 261 -3.49 -39.50 -15.61
CA GLU A 261 -3.36 -38.81 -14.33
C GLU A 261 -4.68 -38.11 -13.95
N ARG A 262 -5.33 -37.46 -14.92
CA ARG A 262 -6.59 -36.74 -14.72
C ARG A 262 -7.75 -37.65 -14.33
N ASP A 263 -7.83 -38.85 -14.91
CA ASP A 263 -8.87 -39.86 -14.62
C ASP A 263 -8.91 -40.23 -13.12
N GLN A 264 -7.76 -40.15 -12.43
CA GLN A 264 -7.62 -40.44 -11.01
C GLN A 264 -7.91 -39.23 -10.11
N ASN A 265 -8.15 -38.05 -10.69
CA ASN A 265 -8.36 -36.83 -9.93
C ASN A 265 -9.76 -36.80 -9.28
N ARG A 266 -9.82 -36.49 -7.98
CA ARG A 266 -11.07 -36.43 -7.22
C ARG A 266 -12.00 -35.31 -7.70
N ARG A 267 -11.46 -34.20 -8.22
CA ARG A 267 -12.25 -33.05 -8.66
C ARG A 267 -12.81 -33.30 -10.05
N ALA A 268 -14.12 -33.47 -10.17
CA ALA A 268 -14.81 -33.77 -11.43
C ALA A 268 -14.46 -32.79 -12.56
N SER A 269 -14.39 -31.48 -12.28
CA SER A 269 -14.02 -30.49 -13.28
C SER A 269 -12.63 -30.69 -13.90
N TYR A 270 -11.69 -31.30 -13.17
CA TYR A 270 -10.33 -31.60 -13.67
C TYR A 270 -10.28 -32.91 -14.43
N ARG A 271 -11.04 -33.90 -13.96
CA ARG A 271 -11.13 -35.23 -14.56
C ARG A 271 -11.90 -35.19 -15.88
N ASP A 272 -13.06 -34.55 -15.87
CA ASP A 272 -14.00 -34.57 -16.99
C ASP A 272 -13.60 -33.56 -18.09
N ARG A 273 -12.71 -32.60 -17.79
CA ARG A 273 -12.11 -31.65 -18.75
C ARG A 273 -10.59 -31.82 -18.81
N TRP A 274 -10.14 -33.07 -18.92
CA TRP A 274 -8.74 -33.45 -18.80
C TRP A 274 -7.81 -32.76 -19.82
N TRP A 275 -8.33 -32.34 -20.98
CA TRP A 275 -7.58 -31.64 -22.04
C TRP A 275 -7.37 -30.15 -21.75
N ILE A 276 -8.05 -29.59 -20.74
CA ILE A 276 -7.89 -28.20 -20.30
C ILE A 276 -7.00 -28.17 -19.05
N HIS A 277 -6.24 -27.10 -18.85
CA HIS A 277 -5.51 -26.87 -17.59
C HIS A 277 -6.47 -26.88 -16.41
N GLY A 278 -6.00 -27.33 -15.23
CA GLY A 278 -6.89 -27.44 -14.06
C GLY A 278 -7.44 -26.08 -13.61
N GLU A 279 -6.58 -25.05 -13.58
CA GLU A 279 -6.99 -23.67 -13.36
C GLU A 279 -6.54 -22.82 -14.56
N PRO A 280 -7.37 -22.71 -15.63
CA PRO A 280 -6.98 -22.04 -16.88
C PRO A 280 -7.09 -20.51 -16.81
N ARG A 281 -7.52 -19.96 -15.66
CA ARG A 281 -7.71 -18.53 -15.42
C ARG A 281 -8.65 -17.83 -16.41
N ALA A 282 -9.77 -18.49 -16.70
CA ALA A 282 -10.79 -18.03 -17.65
C ALA A 282 -11.25 -16.58 -17.42
N SER A 283 -11.41 -16.15 -16.17
CA SER A 283 -11.85 -14.80 -15.83
C SER A 283 -10.81 -13.71 -16.07
N PHE A 284 -9.52 -14.07 -16.16
CA PHE A 284 -8.42 -13.13 -16.35
C PHE A 284 -7.97 -12.99 -17.81
N ARG A 285 -8.09 -14.07 -18.61
CA ARG A 285 -7.69 -14.05 -20.03
C ARG A 285 -8.23 -12.86 -20.84
N PRO A 286 -9.50 -12.42 -20.66
CA PRO A 286 -9.99 -11.23 -21.34
C PRO A 286 -9.19 -9.95 -21.07
N ALA A 287 -8.54 -9.83 -19.90
CA ALA A 287 -7.73 -8.67 -19.55
C ALA A 287 -6.46 -8.55 -20.41
N LEU A 288 -5.97 -9.67 -20.95
CA LEU A 288 -4.78 -9.71 -21.80
C LEU A 288 -5.09 -9.46 -23.28
N VAL A 289 -6.36 -9.42 -23.67
CA VAL A 289 -6.75 -9.21 -25.08
C VAL A 289 -6.40 -7.78 -25.50
N GLY A 290 -5.76 -7.68 -26.67
CA GLY A 290 -5.35 -6.40 -27.27
C GLY A 290 -4.09 -5.77 -26.65
N LEU A 291 -3.41 -6.46 -25.73
CA LEU A 291 -2.10 -6.03 -25.23
C LEU A 291 -1.00 -6.72 -26.02
N ASP A 292 0.09 -6.01 -26.31
CA ASP A 292 1.29 -6.61 -26.91
C ASP A 292 2.18 -7.31 -25.85
N ARG A 293 2.08 -6.83 -24.61
CA ARG A 293 2.85 -7.31 -23.45
C ARG A 293 2.11 -7.01 -22.15
N TYR A 294 2.50 -7.67 -21.08
CA TYR A 294 1.94 -7.45 -19.75
C TYR A 294 3.00 -7.60 -18.67
N ILE A 295 2.76 -7.02 -17.49
CA ILE A 295 3.71 -7.06 -16.38
C ILE A 295 3.59 -8.40 -15.64
N ALA A 296 4.72 -8.99 -15.26
CA ALA A 296 4.77 -10.16 -14.41
C ALA A 296 5.74 -9.99 -13.23
N THR A 297 5.44 -10.65 -12.12
CA THR A 297 6.35 -10.82 -10.99
C THR A 297 6.24 -12.22 -10.40
N VAL A 298 7.33 -12.76 -9.87
CA VAL A 298 7.33 -14.08 -9.24
C VAL A 298 6.64 -14.01 -7.88
N GLU A 299 5.69 -14.90 -7.60
CA GLU A 299 4.91 -14.90 -6.37
C GLU A 299 5.83 -14.93 -5.14
N THR A 300 6.78 -15.86 -5.08
CA THR A 300 7.79 -15.95 -3.99
C THR A 300 9.19 -15.69 -4.53
N SER A 301 9.86 -14.65 -4.05
CA SER A 301 11.21 -14.27 -4.50
C SER A 301 11.97 -13.49 -3.43
N LYS A 302 13.27 -13.76 -3.29
CA LYS A 302 14.19 -13.02 -2.41
C LYS A 302 14.16 -11.51 -2.70
N HIS A 303 14.21 -11.14 -3.98
CA HIS A 303 14.16 -9.76 -4.45
C HIS A 303 12.84 -9.51 -5.17
N ARG A 304 12.23 -8.35 -4.91
CA ARG A 304 10.99 -7.94 -5.57
C ARG A 304 11.32 -7.15 -6.83
N PHE A 305 11.00 -7.72 -7.99
CA PHE A 305 11.11 -7.04 -9.26
C PHE A 305 9.95 -7.42 -10.19
N PHE A 306 9.69 -6.55 -11.15
CA PHE A 306 8.66 -6.68 -12.17
C PHE A 306 9.33 -6.66 -13.54
N VAL A 307 8.78 -7.41 -14.49
CA VAL A 307 9.27 -7.51 -15.87
C VAL A 307 8.11 -7.51 -16.85
N PHE A 308 8.35 -7.11 -18.10
CA PHE A 308 7.39 -7.35 -19.18
C PHE A 308 7.53 -8.76 -19.77
N LEU A 309 6.41 -9.46 -19.88
CA LEU A 309 6.25 -10.64 -20.73
C LEU A 309 5.50 -10.26 -22.00
N ASP A 310 5.92 -10.83 -23.13
CA ASP A 310 5.16 -10.76 -24.38
C ASP A 310 3.78 -11.43 -24.21
N HIS A 311 2.75 -10.91 -24.89
CA HIS A 311 1.38 -11.41 -24.78
C HIS A 311 1.22 -12.89 -25.13
N SER A 312 2.09 -13.44 -25.99
CA SER A 312 2.09 -14.85 -26.37
C SER A 312 2.52 -15.77 -25.23
N VAL A 313 3.27 -15.24 -24.24
CA VAL A 313 3.81 -16.01 -23.13
C VAL A 313 2.70 -16.32 -22.13
N LEU A 314 2.50 -17.60 -21.83
CA LEU A 314 1.59 -18.04 -20.77
C LEU A 314 2.34 -18.12 -19.43
N PRO A 315 1.86 -17.47 -18.36
CA PRO A 315 2.51 -17.49 -17.06
C PRO A 315 2.07 -18.69 -16.22
N ASP A 316 2.99 -19.31 -15.47
CA ASP A 316 2.69 -20.34 -14.48
C ASP A 316 1.94 -19.77 -13.26
N ASN A 317 1.35 -20.66 -12.46
CA ASN A 317 0.59 -20.27 -11.27
C ASN A 317 1.41 -19.61 -10.17
N MET A 318 2.75 -19.66 -10.22
CA MET A 318 3.66 -18.96 -9.30
C MET A 318 4.15 -17.63 -9.89
N LEU A 319 3.58 -17.18 -11.00
CA LEU A 319 3.69 -15.81 -11.49
C LEU A 319 2.39 -15.05 -11.24
N ILE A 320 2.52 -13.80 -10.84
CA ILE A 320 1.44 -12.82 -10.83
C ILE A 320 1.53 -12.00 -12.10
N ALA A 321 0.53 -12.14 -12.97
CA ALA A 321 0.36 -11.35 -14.17
C ALA A 321 -0.52 -10.12 -13.88
N VAL A 322 -0.12 -8.97 -14.42
CA VAL A 322 -0.82 -7.70 -14.32
C VAL A 322 -1.00 -7.16 -15.74
N ALA A 323 -2.25 -7.04 -16.17
CA ALA A 323 -2.67 -6.69 -17.52
C ALA A 323 -2.54 -5.18 -17.80
N LEU A 324 -1.30 -4.69 -17.74
CA LEU A 324 -0.88 -3.32 -18.04
C LEU A 324 0.34 -3.39 -18.96
N GLU A 325 0.31 -2.72 -20.10
CA GLU A 325 1.40 -2.73 -21.10
C GLU A 325 2.30 -1.47 -21.05
N ASP A 326 1.81 -0.42 -20.40
CA ASP A 326 2.52 0.85 -20.27
C ASP A 326 3.63 0.75 -19.20
N ALA A 327 4.86 1.08 -19.58
CA ALA A 327 6.02 1.10 -18.70
C ALA A 327 5.93 2.11 -17.55
N TYR A 328 4.99 3.06 -17.58
CA TYR A 328 4.64 3.87 -16.41
C TYR A 328 4.30 2.99 -15.20
N HIS A 329 3.45 1.98 -15.39
CA HIS A 329 3.03 1.08 -14.30
C HIS A 329 4.18 0.16 -13.86
N LEU A 330 5.00 -0.31 -14.81
CA LEU A 330 6.21 -1.07 -14.48
C LEU A 330 7.16 -0.24 -13.62
N GLY A 331 7.32 1.04 -13.94
CA GLY A 331 8.11 2.00 -13.19
C GLY A 331 7.57 2.18 -11.77
N VAL A 332 6.29 2.50 -11.60
CA VAL A 332 5.67 2.65 -10.27
C VAL A 332 5.83 1.36 -9.45
N LEU A 333 5.54 0.20 -10.03
CA LEU A 333 5.66 -1.10 -9.34
C LEU A 333 7.12 -1.46 -9.01
N SER A 334 8.09 -0.99 -9.79
CA SER A 334 9.51 -1.25 -9.52
C SER A 334 10.13 -0.28 -8.51
N SER A 335 9.43 0.78 -8.12
CA SER A 335 9.92 1.76 -7.15
C SER A 335 10.02 1.21 -5.72
N ARG A 336 10.91 1.80 -4.93
CA ARG A 336 11.05 1.58 -3.49
C ARG A 336 9.73 1.73 -2.76
N ILE A 337 8.89 2.70 -3.15
CA ILE A 337 7.58 2.92 -2.51
C ILE A 337 6.70 1.66 -2.63
N HIS A 338 6.58 1.09 -3.83
CA HIS A 338 5.80 -0.14 -4.02
C HIS A 338 6.50 -1.38 -3.44
N VAL A 339 7.82 -1.46 -3.51
CA VAL A 339 8.57 -2.58 -2.92
C VAL A 339 8.40 -2.59 -1.40
N THR A 340 8.54 -1.46 -0.72
CA THR A 340 8.29 -1.33 0.73
C THR A 340 6.86 -1.75 1.08
N TRP A 341 5.87 -1.28 0.32
CA TRP A 341 4.48 -1.72 0.45
C TRP A 341 4.31 -3.23 0.30
N ALA A 342 4.85 -3.80 -0.77
CA ALA A 342 4.70 -5.22 -1.09
C ALA A 342 5.38 -6.13 -0.06
N LEU A 343 6.50 -5.71 0.51
CA LEU A 343 7.22 -6.44 1.56
C LEU A 343 6.46 -6.42 2.90
N ALA A 344 5.76 -5.32 3.20
CA ALA A 344 4.96 -5.20 4.42
C ALA A 344 3.58 -5.85 4.31
N ALA A 345 2.89 -5.67 3.17
CA ALA A 345 1.54 -6.21 2.91
C ALA A 345 1.56 -7.70 2.53
N GLY A 346 2.67 -8.16 1.95
CA GLY A 346 2.84 -9.52 1.46
C GLY A 346 2.95 -10.57 2.56
N GLY A 347 3.04 -11.82 2.14
CA GLY A 347 3.35 -12.94 3.02
C GLY A 347 4.83 -13.28 3.01
N ARG A 348 5.20 -14.33 3.74
CA ARG A 348 6.51 -14.98 3.60
C ARG A 348 6.33 -16.49 3.48
N LEU A 349 7.27 -17.17 2.81
CA LEU A 349 7.18 -18.61 2.58
C LEU A 349 8.55 -19.29 2.53
N GLY A 350 8.62 -20.52 3.03
CA GLY A 350 9.80 -21.40 2.92
C GLY A 350 10.83 -21.23 4.04
N VAL A 351 11.87 -22.05 4.01
CA VAL A 351 12.94 -22.07 5.03
C VAL A 351 13.74 -20.76 5.06
N GLY A 352 13.90 -20.10 3.91
CA GLY A 352 14.54 -18.78 3.79
C GLY A 352 13.64 -17.60 4.19
N ASN A 353 12.36 -17.83 4.51
CA ASN A 353 11.37 -16.81 4.83
C ASN A 353 11.25 -15.73 3.71
N ASP A 354 11.30 -16.19 2.46
CA ASP A 354 11.34 -15.34 1.27
C ASP A 354 10.02 -14.55 1.11
N PRO A 355 10.08 -13.27 0.68
CA PRO A 355 8.90 -12.47 0.45
C PRO A 355 7.94 -13.06 -0.60
N ARG A 356 6.65 -13.07 -0.27
CA ARG A 356 5.57 -13.53 -1.12
C ARG A 356 4.61 -12.41 -1.49
N TYR A 357 4.45 -12.17 -2.79
CA TYR A 357 3.55 -11.18 -3.37
C TYR A 357 2.17 -11.78 -3.59
N ASN A 358 1.29 -11.60 -2.61
CA ASN A 358 -0.11 -11.94 -2.76
C ASN A 358 -0.84 -10.78 -3.44
N LYS A 359 -1.33 -10.98 -4.67
CA LYS A 359 -1.98 -9.91 -5.46
C LYS A 359 -3.09 -9.19 -4.68
N SER A 360 -3.87 -9.90 -3.85
CA SER A 360 -4.99 -9.29 -3.11
C SER A 360 -4.58 -8.46 -1.91
N ARG A 361 -3.32 -8.56 -1.48
CA ARG A 361 -2.74 -7.74 -0.43
C ARG A 361 -1.77 -6.69 -0.97
N CYS A 362 -1.03 -7.04 -2.02
CA CYS A 362 0.04 -6.20 -2.54
C CYS A 362 -0.41 -5.32 -3.72
N PHE A 363 -1.17 -5.85 -4.68
CA PHE A 363 -1.55 -5.09 -5.88
C PHE A 363 -2.94 -4.47 -5.74
N GLU A 364 -3.96 -5.26 -5.40
CA GLU A 364 -5.35 -4.80 -5.37
C GLU A 364 -5.59 -3.62 -4.40
N PRO A 365 -4.95 -3.56 -3.21
CA PRO A 365 -5.10 -2.41 -2.32
C PRO A 365 -4.11 -1.25 -2.59
N TYR A 366 -3.15 -1.40 -3.51
CA TYR A 366 -2.10 -0.41 -3.68
C TYR A 366 -2.63 0.89 -4.30
N PRO A 367 -2.51 2.05 -3.63
CA PRO A 367 -2.98 3.31 -4.17
C PRO A 367 -1.92 3.93 -5.09
N PHE A 368 -2.08 3.72 -6.41
CA PHE A 368 -1.23 4.35 -7.42
C PHE A 368 -1.23 5.89 -7.33
N PRO A 369 -0.10 6.56 -7.68
CA PRO A 369 -0.01 8.00 -7.57
C PRO A 369 -0.83 8.71 -8.66
N ASP A 370 -1.28 9.93 -8.37
CA ASP A 370 -1.98 10.76 -9.36
C ASP A 370 -0.94 11.57 -10.15
N ALA A 371 -0.55 11.05 -11.32
CA ALA A 371 0.53 11.61 -12.11
C ALA A 371 0.03 12.52 -13.23
N SER A 372 0.64 13.69 -13.38
CA SER A 372 0.55 14.50 -14.60
C SER A 372 1.15 13.76 -15.81
N GLU A 373 0.77 14.15 -17.04
CA GLU A 373 1.32 13.53 -18.26
C GLU A 373 2.85 13.62 -18.35
N ALA A 374 3.45 14.73 -17.91
CA ALA A 374 4.90 14.88 -17.87
C ALA A 374 5.56 13.89 -16.89
N GLN A 375 4.98 13.72 -15.69
CA GLN A 375 5.46 12.73 -14.71
C GLN A 375 5.28 11.29 -15.23
N ARG A 376 4.13 10.99 -15.86
CA ARG A 376 3.89 9.69 -16.51
C ARG A 376 4.93 9.39 -17.58
N ALA A 377 5.23 10.34 -18.45
CA ALA A 377 6.22 10.19 -19.51
C ALA A 377 7.63 9.92 -18.95
N ARG A 378 8.04 10.65 -17.91
CA ARG A 378 9.34 10.44 -17.25
C ARG A 378 9.45 9.05 -16.63
N ILE A 379 8.45 8.63 -15.86
CA ILE A 379 8.44 7.30 -15.22
C ILE A 379 8.37 6.19 -16.28
N ARG A 380 7.62 6.40 -17.37
CA ARG A 380 7.54 5.47 -18.50
C ARG A 380 8.90 5.26 -19.15
N GLU A 381 9.63 6.33 -19.46
CA GLU A 381 10.98 6.23 -20.02
C GLU A 381 11.91 5.43 -19.10
N LEU A 382 11.89 5.72 -17.79
CA LEU A 382 12.69 4.99 -16.80
C LEU A 382 12.28 3.52 -16.71
N GLY A 383 10.98 3.21 -16.76
CA GLY A 383 10.45 1.85 -16.81
C GLY A 383 10.92 1.07 -18.03
N GLU A 384 10.88 1.67 -19.22
CA GLU A 384 11.41 1.05 -20.45
C GLU A 384 12.92 0.82 -20.36
N ARG A 385 13.66 1.83 -19.89
CA ARG A 385 15.12 1.73 -19.68
C ARG A 385 15.47 0.61 -18.73
N LEU A 386 14.68 0.42 -17.66
CA LEU A 386 14.88 -0.62 -16.66
C LEU A 386 14.67 -2.03 -17.24
N ASP A 387 13.56 -2.26 -17.92
CA ASP A 387 13.25 -3.56 -18.54
C ASP A 387 14.25 -3.89 -19.67
N ALA A 388 14.52 -2.91 -20.55
CA ALA A 388 15.46 -3.06 -21.66
C ALA A 388 16.90 -3.28 -21.17
N HIS A 389 17.34 -2.59 -20.10
CA HIS A 389 18.67 -2.80 -19.53
C HIS A 389 18.86 -4.25 -19.10
N ARG A 390 17.91 -4.78 -18.31
CA ARG A 390 17.96 -6.16 -17.80
C ARG A 390 17.98 -7.17 -18.93
N LYS A 391 17.02 -7.07 -19.87
CA LYS A 391 16.92 -7.97 -21.03
C LYS A 391 18.19 -7.93 -21.89
N ARG A 392 18.74 -6.73 -22.14
CA ARG A 392 19.98 -6.56 -22.90
C ARG A 392 21.19 -7.22 -22.22
N GLN A 393 21.33 -7.09 -20.89
CA GLN A 393 22.46 -7.71 -20.19
C GLN A 393 22.32 -9.23 -20.16
N GLN A 394 21.12 -9.77 -19.89
CA GLN A 394 20.88 -11.22 -19.94
C GLN A 394 21.10 -11.82 -21.34
N ALA A 395 20.72 -11.10 -22.40
CA ALA A 395 20.97 -11.54 -23.78
C ALA A 395 22.47 -11.58 -24.13
N ARG A 396 23.26 -10.63 -23.62
CA ARG A 396 24.72 -10.60 -23.82
C ARG A 396 25.48 -11.59 -22.95
N HIS A 397 24.95 -11.89 -21.77
CA HIS A 397 25.55 -12.79 -20.79
C HIS A 397 24.51 -13.84 -20.36
N PRO A 398 24.32 -14.93 -21.13
CA PRO A 398 23.24 -15.89 -20.88
C PRO A 398 23.28 -16.62 -19.52
N SER A 399 24.45 -16.64 -18.87
CA SER A 399 24.61 -17.16 -17.50
C SER A 399 24.24 -16.16 -16.41
N LEU A 400 24.08 -14.88 -16.74
CA LEU A 400 23.74 -13.82 -15.80
C LEU A 400 22.25 -13.89 -15.45
N THR A 401 21.96 -14.06 -14.17
CA THR A 401 20.59 -14.15 -13.66
C THR A 401 20.12 -12.84 -13.05
N LEU A 402 18.81 -12.55 -13.09
CA LEU A 402 18.26 -11.38 -12.40
C LEU A 402 18.53 -11.45 -10.90
N THR A 403 18.41 -12.63 -10.30
CA THR A 403 18.70 -12.81 -8.87
C THR A 403 20.14 -12.41 -8.54
N GLU A 404 21.12 -12.75 -9.38
CA GLU A 404 22.52 -12.34 -9.19
C GLU A 404 22.71 -10.83 -9.33
N MET A 405 22.15 -10.20 -10.37
CA MET A 405 22.21 -8.75 -10.55
C MET A 405 21.68 -8.01 -9.32
N TYR A 406 20.54 -8.46 -8.77
CA TYR A 406 19.94 -7.84 -7.59
C TYR A 406 20.66 -8.15 -6.29
N ASN A 407 21.26 -9.34 -6.14
CA ASN A 407 22.14 -9.61 -5.01
C ASN A 407 23.31 -8.62 -4.95
N VAL A 408 23.92 -8.34 -6.11
CA VAL A 408 25.04 -7.38 -6.20
C VAL A 408 24.54 -5.94 -6.01
N LEU A 409 23.35 -5.59 -6.53
CA LEU A 409 22.75 -4.27 -6.30
C LEU A 409 22.57 -3.98 -4.81
N GLU A 410 21.96 -4.90 -4.07
CA GLU A 410 21.77 -4.74 -2.63
C GLU A 410 23.10 -4.76 -1.87
N ARG A 411 24.09 -5.53 -2.35
CA ARG A 411 25.45 -5.49 -1.81
C ARG A 411 26.11 -4.12 -1.98
N LEU A 412 25.96 -3.48 -3.14
CA LEU A 412 26.47 -2.12 -3.39
C LEU A 412 25.79 -1.10 -2.47
N ARG A 413 24.45 -1.14 -2.36
CA ARG A 413 23.69 -0.25 -1.46
C ARG A 413 24.14 -0.39 -0.02
N ALA A 414 24.38 -1.63 0.45
CA ALA A 414 24.89 -1.88 1.79
C ALA A 414 26.32 -1.36 2.01
N LEU A 415 27.18 -1.42 0.99
CA LEU A 415 28.52 -0.82 1.04
C LEU A 415 28.46 0.70 1.14
N GLU A 416 27.68 1.35 0.27
CA GLU A 416 27.51 2.80 0.28
C GLU A 416 26.94 3.29 1.63
N ALA A 417 25.95 2.59 2.18
CA ALA A 417 25.37 2.92 3.47
C ALA A 417 26.35 2.71 4.63
N ALA A 418 27.19 1.67 4.58
CA ALA A 418 28.22 1.45 5.59
C ALA A 418 29.31 2.53 5.51
N ASP A 419 29.76 2.88 4.31
CA ASP A 419 30.78 3.91 4.08
C ASP A 419 30.28 5.32 4.46
N ALA A 420 28.99 5.62 4.25
CA ALA A 420 28.37 6.87 4.70
C ALA A 420 28.31 6.98 6.24
N ASN A 421 28.24 5.86 6.96
CA ASN A 421 28.17 5.81 8.42
C ASN A 421 29.55 5.71 9.10
N LEU A 422 30.63 5.59 8.32
CA LEU A 422 31.99 5.50 8.84
C LEU A 422 32.54 6.89 9.16
N GLN A 423 32.57 7.23 10.45
CA GLN A 423 33.19 8.46 10.97
C GLN A 423 34.73 8.42 10.94
N SER A 424 35.35 7.29 10.58
CA SER A 424 36.79 7.10 10.63
C SER A 424 37.35 6.62 9.29
N PRO A 425 38.31 7.33 8.66
CA PRO A 425 38.82 7.04 7.32
C PRO A 425 39.62 5.72 7.19
N ASN A 426 39.83 4.98 8.29
CA ASN A 426 40.64 3.76 8.32
C ASN A 426 39.84 2.44 8.41
N LEU A 427 38.51 2.48 8.52
CA LEU A 427 37.66 1.31 8.30
C LEU A 427 37.00 1.45 6.93
N GLN A 428 37.34 0.60 5.98
CA GLN A 428 36.61 0.47 4.71
C GLN A 428 35.81 -0.81 4.75
N SER A 429 34.58 -0.75 4.23
CA SER A 429 33.77 -1.94 4.03
C SER A 429 34.50 -2.92 3.08
N PRO A 430 34.43 -4.25 3.31
CA PRO A 430 35.14 -5.21 2.48
C PRO A 430 34.67 -5.09 1.02
N PRO A 431 35.58 -5.09 0.03
CA PRO A 431 35.22 -4.88 -1.38
C PRO A 431 34.37 -6.04 -1.91
N LEU A 432 33.75 -5.83 -3.08
CA LEU A 432 33.10 -6.91 -3.82
C LEU A 432 34.07 -8.07 -4.07
N THR A 433 33.60 -9.29 -3.84
CA THR A 433 34.31 -10.52 -4.20
C THR A 433 34.53 -10.61 -5.71
N ALA A 434 35.43 -11.49 -6.16
CA ALA A 434 35.69 -11.69 -7.59
C ALA A 434 34.41 -12.08 -8.38
N LYS A 435 33.55 -12.93 -7.79
CA LYS A 435 32.27 -13.31 -8.40
C LYS A 435 31.32 -12.12 -8.49
N GLU A 436 31.16 -11.36 -7.41
CA GLU A 436 30.31 -10.17 -7.39
C GLU A 436 30.79 -9.11 -8.37
N ARG A 437 32.10 -8.94 -8.54
CA ARG A 437 32.69 -8.03 -9.54
C ARG A 437 32.36 -8.46 -10.97
N THR A 438 32.47 -9.75 -11.29
CA THR A 438 32.05 -10.26 -12.61
C THR A 438 30.57 -9.96 -12.88
N ILE A 439 29.70 -10.20 -11.90
CA ILE A 439 28.26 -9.90 -12.02
C ILE A 439 28.02 -8.39 -12.11
N HIS A 440 28.74 -7.59 -11.34
CA HIS A 440 28.68 -6.13 -11.37
C HIS A 440 28.95 -5.61 -12.79
N ASP A 441 30.01 -6.11 -13.42
CA ASP A 441 30.48 -5.65 -14.72
C ASP A 441 29.59 -6.18 -15.85
N GLN A 442 29.24 -7.47 -15.84
CA GLN A 442 28.32 -8.07 -16.84
C GLN A 442 26.90 -7.53 -16.73
N GLY A 443 26.43 -7.29 -15.50
CA GLY A 443 25.12 -6.75 -15.22
C GLY A 443 25.05 -5.23 -15.30
N LEU A 444 26.19 -4.54 -15.49
CA LEU A 444 26.29 -3.08 -15.40
C LEU A 444 25.53 -2.54 -14.18
N VAL A 445 25.78 -3.13 -13.02
CA VAL A 445 24.91 -2.98 -11.84
C VAL A 445 24.89 -1.55 -11.30
N ALA A 446 25.95 -0.76 -11.47
CA ALA A 446 25.94 0.67 -11.18
C ALA A 446 24.90 1.44 -12.02
N VAL A 447 24.74 1.09 -13.31
CA VAL A 447 23.71 1.68 -14.18
C VAL A 447 22.32 1.20 -13.76
N LEU A 448 22.17 -0.08 -13.40
CA LEU A 448 20.91 -0.60 -12.85
C LEU A 448 20.50 0.15 -11.57
N LYS A 449 21.46 0.43 -10.68
CA LYS A 449 21.25 1.21 -9.46
C LYS A 449 20.76 2.62 -9.80
N GLN A 450 21.46 3.33 -10.69
CA GLN A 450 21.06 4.68 -11.09
C GLN A 450 19.64 4.72 -11.66
N ILE A 451 19.26 3.74 -12.49
CA ILE A 451 17.89 3.68 -13.04
C ILE A 451 16.86 3.53 -11.91
N HIS A 452 17.13 2.70 -10.90
CA HIS A 452 16.26 2.56 -9.73
C HIS A 452 16.22 3.83 -8.89
N ASP A 453 17.36 4.47 -8.63
CA ASP A 453 17.43 5.69 -7.83
C ASP A 453 16.69 6.86 -8.54
N ASP A 454 16.83 6.98 -9.86
CA ASP A 454 16.07 7.93 -10.70
C ASP A 454 14.56 7.66 -10.65
N LEU A 455 14.19 6.38 -10.68
CA LEU A 455 12.79 5.93 -10.64
C LEU A 455 12.16 6.21 -9.28
N ASP A 456 12.88 5.91 -8.20
CA ASP A 456 12.45 6.16 -6.82
C ASP A 456 12.20 7.65 -6.59
N ALA A 457 13.11 8.50 -7.07
CA ALA A 457 12.94 9.96 -7.01
C ALA A 457 11.73 10.43 -7.82
N ALA A 458 11.55 9.96 -9.06
CA ALA A 458 10.44 10.36 -9.91
C ALA A 458 9.07 9.90 -9.38
N VAL A 459 8.99 8.70 -8.80
CA VAL A 459 7.75 8.19 -8.20
C VAL A 459 7.45 8.92 -6.89
N ALA A 460 8.45 9.19 -6.04
CA ALA A 460 8.27 10.00 -4.83
C ALA A 460 7.75 11.41 -5.16
N GLU A 461 8.33 12.07 -6.17
CA GLU A 461 7.88 13.37 -6.68
C GLU A 461 6.40 13.33 -7.10
N THR A 462 5.98 12.24 -7.76
CA THR A 462 4.58 12.06 -8.21
C THR A 462 3.62 11.90 -7.02
N TYR A 463 4.05 11.30 -5.92
CA TYR A 463 3.29 11.27 -4.67
C TYR A 463 3.32 12.61 -3.91
N GLY A 464 4.19 13.56 -4.30
CA GLY A 464 4.47 14.79 -3.57
C GLY A 464 5.30 14.56 -2.31
N TRP A 465 6.14 13.52 -2.31
CA TRP A 465 6.90 13.03 -1.15
C TRP A 465 8.41 13.23 -1.34
N PRO A 466 9.18 13.45 -0.26
CA PRO A 466 10.64 13.35 -0.31
C PRO A 466 11.10 11.94 -0.75
N ALA A 467 12.20 11.85 -1.50
CA ALA A 467 12.72 10.58 -1.99
C ALA A 467 13.35 9.72 -0.87
N ASP A 468 13.83 10.36 0.20
CA ASP A 468 14.52 9.77 1.34
C ASP A 468 13.60 9.42 2.52
N LEU A 469 12.27 9.40 2.31
CA LEU A 469 11.31 9.06 3.36
C LEU A 469 11.62 7.70 4.01
N PRO A 470 11.57 7.59 5.35
CA PRO A 470 11.68 6.31 6.04
C PRO A 470 10.57 5.32 5.64
N ASP A 471 10.87 4.02 5.62
CA ASP A 471 9.92 2.99 5.21
C ASP A 471 8.61 3.02 6.00
N GLY A 472 8.68 3.24 7.32
CA GLY A 472 7.49 3.35 8.17
C GLY A 472 6.55 4.50 7.76
N GLU A 473 7.13 5.64 7.34
CA GLU A 473 6.35 6.78 6.89
C GLU A 473 5.76 6.56 5.49
N ILE A 474 6.50 5.90 4.58
CA ILE A 474 5.97 5.46 3.29
C ILE A 474 4.73 4.59 3.50
N LEU A 475 4.82 3.58 4.38
CA LEU A 475 3.70 2.68 4.65
C LEU A 475 2.50 3.42 5.24
N GLN A 476 2.70 4.31 6.21
CA GLN A 476 1.60 5.07 6.79
C GLN A 476 0.92 5.97 5.74
N ARG A 477 1.70 6.70 4.93
CA ARG A 477 1.15 7.57 3.88
C ARG A 477 0.39 6.77 2.82
N LEU A 478 0.83 5.55 2.50
CA LEU A 478 0.11 4.64 1.60
C LEU A 478 -1.19 4.13 2.21
N VAL A 479 -1.21 3.76 3.50
CA VAL A 479 -2.47 3.37 4.19
C VAL A 479 -3.47 4.54 4.18
N ASP A 480 -3.01 5.74 4.52
CA ASP A 480 -3.86 6.95 4.51
C ASP A 480 -4.35 7.28 3.09
N LEU A 481 -3.51 7.06 2.07
CA LEU A 481 -3.90 7.25 0.67
C LEU A 481 -4.91 6.18 0.21
N ASN A 482 -4.72 4.91 0.59
CA ASN A 482 -5.68 3.84 0.30
C ASN A 482 -7.06 4.16 0.89
N ALA A 483 -7.13 4.60 2.16
CA ALA A 483 -8.39 4.99 2.79
C ALA A 483 -9.07 6.15 2.05
N ARG A 484 -8.30 7.15 1.60
CA ARG A 484 -8.82 8.25 0.77
C ARG A 484 -9.31 7.75 -0.59
N ARG A 485 -8.56 6.88 -1.28
CA ARG A 485 -8.97 6.28 -2.57
C ARG A 485 -10.26 5.48 -2.40
N ALA A 486 -10.37 4.68 -1.35
CA ALA A 486 -11.58 3.91 -1.08
C ALA A 486 -12.81 4.82 -0.86
N ALA A 487 -12.65 5.95 -0.15
CA ALA A 487 -13.71 6.93 0.02
C ALA A 487 -14.08 7.64 -1.31
N GLU A 488 -13.10 7.98 -2.14
CA GLU A 488 -13.32 8.53 -3.49
C GLU A 488 -14.08 7.55 -4.38
N GLU A 489 -13.70 6.27 -4.39
CA GLU A 489 -14.37 5.22 -5.16
C GLU A 489 -15.81 4.99 -4.68
N ALA A 490 -16.06 5.06 -3.37
CA ALA A 490 -17.40 5.00 -2.79
C ALA A 490 -18.26 6.21 -3.21
N ALA A 491 -17.64 7.37 -3.42
CA ALA A 491 -18.28 8.57 -3.97
C ALA A 491 -18.39 8.56 -5.52
N GLY A 492 -17.93 7.49 -6.18
CA GLY A 492 -18.01 7.32 -7.63
C GLY A 492 -16.79 7.83 -8.41
N VAL A 493 -15.78 8.38 -7.75
CA VAL A 493 -14.53 8.85 -8.37
C VAL A 493 -13.51 7.71 -8.38
N ILE A 494 -13.44 6.97 -9.50
CA ILE A 494 -12.56 5.82 -9.65
C ILE A 494 -11.44 6.15 -10.64
N ARG A 495 -10.20 6.04 -10.19
CA ARG A 495 -8.99 6.27 -11.01
C ARG A 495 -8.54 4.97 -11.65
N TRP A 496 -9.31 4.48 -12.63
CA TRP A 496 -9.04 3.25 -13.35
C TRP A 496 -7.63 3.23 -13.95
N LEU A 497 -6.90 2.12 -13.75
CA LEU A 497 -5.59 1.93 -14.37
C LEU A 497 -5.70 1.57 -15.86
N ARG A 498 -6.81 0.91 -16.23
CA ARG A 498 -7.13 0.51 -17.60
C ARG A 498 -8.62 0.76 -17.90
N PRO A 499 -9.04 2.04 -18.00
CA PRO A 499 -10.46 2.41 -18.09
C PRO A 499 -11.21 1.73 -19.24
N GLU A 500 -10.57 1.57 -20.40
CA GLU A 500 -11.15 0.95 -21.60
C GLU A 500 -11.53 -0.53 -21.40
N TYR A 501 -10.89 -1.22 -20.46
CA TYR A 501 -11.21 -2.61 -20.10
C TYR A 501 -12.10 -2.70 -18.85
N GLN A 502 -11.84 -1.87 -17.84
CA GLN A 502 -12.45 -1.99 -16.53
C GLN A 502 -13.85 -1.34 -16.46
N GLN A 503 -14.06 -0.17 -17.08
CA GLN A 503 -15.33 0.55 -17.01
C GLN A 503 -16.51 -0.25 -17.60
N PRO A 504 -16.39 -0.87 -18.80
CA PRO A 504 -17.49 -1.66 -19.35
C PRO A 504 -17.85 -2.87 -18.47
N ARG A 505 -16.86 -3.51 -17.83
CA ARG A 505 -17.10 -4.63 -16.88
C ARG A 505 -17.74 -4.17 -15.58
N ALA A 506 -17.49 -2.93 -15.17
CA ALA A 506 -18.12 -2.32 -14.00
C ALA A 506 -19.54 -1.79 -14.29
N GLY A 507 -20.02 -1.89 -15.54
CA GLY A 507 -21.31 -1.32 -15.96
C GLY A 507 -21.30 0.21 -16.04
N ILE A 508 -20.11 0.82 -16.20
CA ILE A 508 -19.92 2.26 -16.34
C ILE A 508 -19.67 2.55 -17.82
N GLU A 509 -20.50 3.38 -18.45
CA GLU A 509 -20.26 3.80 -19.83
C GLU A 509 -18.99 4.66 -19.93
N PRO A 510 -18.13 4.43 -20.95
CA PRO A 510 -16.88 5.18 -21.10
C PRO A 510 -17.17 6.65 -21.39
N VAL A 511 -16.78 7.52 -20.45
CA VAL A 511 -16.75 8.97 -20.69
C VAL A 511 -15.53 9.25 -21.56
N GLN A 512 -15.74 9.63 -22.82
CA GLN A 512 -14.66 10.05 -23.70
C GLN A 512 -13.98 11.30 -23.13
N PRO A 513 -12.63 11.38 -23.14
CA PRO A 513 -11.94 12.61 -22.80
C PRO A 513 -12.17 13.62 -23.92
N ALA A 514 -13.00 14.63 -23.66
CA ALA A 514 -13.09 15.78 -24.54
C ALA A 514 -11.76 16.53 -24.52
N LEU A 515 -11.24 16.82 -25.72
CA LEU A 515 -10.12 17.71 -25.96
C LEU A 515 -10.29 19.00 -25.16
N VAL A 516 -9.20 19.41 -24.51
CA VAL A 516 -9.12 20.65 -23.73
C VAL A 516 -9.24 21.82 -24.70
N GLU A 517 -10.42 22.39 -24.83
CA GLU A 517 -10.60 23.78 -25.25
C GLU A 517 -10.61 24.66 -24.00
N GLU A 518 -9.64 25.57 -23.91
CA GLU A 518 -9.67 26.68 -22.98
C GLU A 518 -10.85 27.60 -23.29
N VAL A 519 -11.99 27.46 -22.60
CA VAL A 519 -12.82 28.62 -22.26
C VAL A 519 -13.69 28.41 -21.03
N ALA A 520 -13.64 29.42 -20.15
CA ALA A 520 -14.61 29.85 -19.16
C ALA A 520 -14.80 28.99 -17.89
N ALA A 521 -14.40 29.59 -16.77
CA ALA A 521 -14.59 29.17 -15.39
C ALA A 521 -15.94 28.45 -15.15
N ALA A 522 -15.86 27.19 -14.73
CA ALA A 522 -17.00 26.46 -14.19
C ALA A 522 -17.39 27.04 -12.81
N PRO A 523 -18.69 27.16 -12.50
CA PRO A 523 -19.16 27.73 -11.24
C PRO A 523 -18.94 26.75 -10.09
N ALA A 524 -18.65 27.31 -8.92
CA ALA A 524 -18.38 26.60 -7.67
C ALA A 524 -19.50 25.59 -7.30
N ALA A 525 -19.13 24.32 -7.18
CA ALA A 525 -19.98 23.29 -6.59
C ALA A 525 -19.61 23.10 -5.11
N GLY A 526 -20.47 23.63 -4.24
CA GLY A 526 -20.37 23.49 -2.79
C GLY A 526 -21.42 24.31 -2.05
N ALA A 527 -22.66 24.37 -2.55
CA ALA A 527 -23.76 25.00 -1.82
C ALA A 527 -24.60 23.92 -1.11
N ALA A 528 -24.74 24.06 0.20
CA ALA A 528 -25.60 23.20 1.01
C ALA A 528 -27.05 23.23 0.49
N LEU A 529 -27.72 22.06 0.50
CA LEU A 529 -29.13 21.95 0.12
C LEU A 529 -30.02 22.77 1.07
N LEU A 530 -30.96 23.53 0.51
CA LEU A 530 -31.89 24.37 1.27
C LEU A 530 -33.05 23.52 1.83
N ALA A 531 -33.61 23.89 2.97
CA ALA A 531 -34.84 23.25 3.45
C ALA A 531 -36.06 23.69 2.62
N TRP A 532 -36.96 22.76 2.29
CA TRP A 532 -38.21 23.09 1.59
C TRP A 532 -39.23 23.73 2.56
N PRO A 533 -39.67 25.00 2.34
CA PRO A 533 -40.58 25.69 3.26
C PRO A 533 -41.98 25.06 3.29
N ALA A 534 -42.69 25.20 4.41
CA ALA A 534 -44.03 24.63 4.58
C ALA A 534 -45.15 25.48 3.95
N SER A 535 -44.99 26.80 3.89
CA SER A 535 -46.03 27.71 3.38
C SER A 535 -45.80 28.11 1.92
N MET A 536 -46.89 28.30 1.18
CA MET A 536 -46.86 28.69 -0.23
C MET A 536 -46.09 29.98 -0.53
N PRO A 537 -46.28 31.08 0.22
CA PRO A 537 -45.54 32.32 -0.01
C PRO A 537 -44.02 32.16 0.22
N GLU A 538 -43.61 31.31 1.16
CA GLU A 538 -42.20 31.05 1.44
C GLU A 538 -41.58 30.13 0.38
N GLN A 539 -42.33 29.14 -0.12
CA GLN A 539 -41.89 28.30 -1.25
C GLN A 539 -41.63 29.14 -2.50
N ALA A 540 -42.55 30.06 -2.84
CA ALA A 540 -42.37 30.96 -3.99
C ALA A 540 -41.13 31.87 -3.84
N ARG A 541 -40.88 32.41 -2.63
CA ARG A 541 -39.66 33.19 -2.35
C ARG A 541 -38.40 32.35 -2.45
N ALA A 542 -38.41 31.13 -1.94
CA ALA A 542 -37.27 30.23 -1.97
C ALA A 542 -36.91 29.83 -3.41
N VAL A 543 -37.91 29.48 -4.23
CA VAL A 543 -37.73 29.17 -5.65
C VAL A 543 -37.16 30.37 -6.42
N ARG A 544 -37.70 31.58 -6.20
CA ARG A 544 -37.12 32.82 -6.78
C ARG A 544 -35.69 33.08 -6.34
N GLY A 545 -35.37 32.83 -5.07
CA GLY A 545 -34.02 32.96 -4.54
C GLY A 545 -33.03 32.04 -5.25
N VAL A 546 -33.45 30.81 -5.54
CA VAL A 546 -32.64 29.85 -6.33
C VAL A 546 -32.44 30.34 -7.76
N LEU A 547 -33.49 30.82 -8.44
CA LEU A 547 -33.38 31.35 -9.80
C LEU A 547 -32.48 32.59 -9.88
N GLY A 548 -32.61 33.51 -8.92
CA GLY A 548 -31.79 34.72 -8.85
C GLY A 548 -30.32 34.43 -8.54
N ALA A 549 -30.04 33.40 -7.73
CA ALA A 549 -28.68 33.01 -7.37
C ALA A 549 -27.98 32.14 -8.42
N ALA A 550 -28.74 31.47 -9.30
CA ALA A 550 -28.19 30.51 -10.25
C ALA A 550 -27.37 31.15 -11.38
N GLY A 551 -27.67 32.40 -11.76
CA GLY A 551 -26.99 33.12 -12.84
C GLY A 551 -27.18 32.54 -14.25
N VAL A 552 -27.85 31.38 -14.37
CA VAL A 552 -28.20 30.69 -15.63
C VAL A 552 -29.62 30.12 -15.52
N PRO A 553 -30.36 29.95 -16.64
CA PRO A 553 -31.68 29.32 -16.62
C PRO A 553 -31.61 27.85 -16.15
N LEU A 554 -32.49 27.48 -15.23
CA LEU A 554 -32.59 26.14 -14.63
C LEU A 554 -33.90 25.45 -15.01
N SER A 555 -33.86 24.15 -15.28
CA SER A 555 -35.07 23.32 -15.37
C SER A 555 -35.75 23.16 -14.00
N ALA A 556 -37.04 22.83 -14.00
CA ALA A 556 -37.78 22.56 -12.75
C ALA A 556 -37.13 21.45 -11.89
N ALA A 557 -36.51 20.46 -12.53
CA ALA A 557 -35.79 19.38 -11.85
C ALA A 557 -34.50 19.89 -11.16
N GLU A 558 -33.76 20.79 -11.80
CA GLU A 558 -32.55 21.40 -11.25
C GLU A 558 -32.87 22.34 -10.09
N VAL A 559 -33.99 23.08 -10.16
CA VAL A 559 -34.48 23.91 -9.05
C VAL A 559 -34.90 23.03 -7.86
N ALA A 560 -35.68 21.97 -8.11
CA ALA A 560 -36.10 21.04 -7.06
C ALA A 560 -34.91 20.36 -6.36
N ALA A 561 -33.86 20.05 -7.11
CA ALA A 561 -32.64 19.45 -6.57
C ALA A 561 -31.84 20.37 -5.62
N ARG A 562 -32.15 21.67 -5.56
CA ARG A 562 -31.54 22.60 -4.57
C ARG A 562 -32.16 22.49 -3.19
N PHE A 563 -33.23 21.71 -3.03
CA PHE A 563 -33.99 21.61 -1.79
C PHE A 563 -34.07 20.17 -1.25
N VAL A 564 -34.02 20.05 0.08
CA VAL A 564 -34.29 18.79 0.78
C VAL A 564 -35.81 18.56 0.82
N LYS A 565 -36.26 17.42 0.27
CA LYS A 565 -37.68 16.98 0.24
C LYS A 565 -38.66 17.87 -0.55
N ALA A 566 -38.18 18.65 -1.52
CA ALA A 566 -39.07 19.36 -2.43
C ALA A 566 -39.76 18.41 -3.42
N GLU A 567 -41.06 18.57 -3.60
CA GLU A 567 -41.82 17.83 -4.60
C GLU A 567 -41.67 18.48 -5.99
N LYS A 568 -41.20 17.72 -6.97
CA LYS A 568 -40.91 18.22 -8.32
C LYS A 568 -42.13 18.84 -9.01
N GLY A 569 -43.31 18.21 -8.86
CA GLY A 569 -44.56 18.75 -9.42
C GLY A 569 -44.91 20.11 -8.82
N ARG A 570 -44.73 20.25 -7.50
CA ARG A 570 -44.99 21.51 -6.81
C ARG A 570 -44.04 22.64 -7.22
N VAL A 571 -42.77 22.32 -7.45
CA VAL A 571 -41.78 23.28 -7.96
C VAL A 571 -42.14 23.74 -9.37
N ALA A 572 -42.57 22.83 -10.25
CA ALA A 572 -43.00 23.17 -11.60
C ALA A 572 -44.22 24.11 -11.61
N GLU A 573 -45.27 23.81 -10.85
CA GLU A 573 -46.46 24.69 -10.73
C GLU A 573 -46.11 26.09 -10.23
N LEU A 574 -45.18 26.19 -9.26
CA LEU A 574 -44.71 27.47 -8.74
C LEU A 574 -43.92 28.25 -9.79
N LEU A 575 -43.08 27.59 -10.58
CA LEU A 575 -42.31 28.23 -11.64
C LEU A 575 -43.23 28.79 -12.74
N GLU A 576 -44.22 28.02 -13.18
CA GLU A 576 -45.24 28.50 -14.12
C GLU A 576 -46.01 29.71 -13.57
N THR A 577 -46.40 29.66 -12.29
CA THR A 577 -47.07 30.77 -11.62
C THR A 577 -46.18 32.02 -11.56
N LEU A 578 -44.89 31.86 -11.28
CA LEU A 578 -43.93 32.96 -11.24
C LEU A 578 -43.69 33.58 -12.62
N VAL A 579 -43.69 32.78 -13.69
CA VAL A 579 -43.63 33.27 -15.07
C VAL A 579 -44.86 34.10 -15.41
N LEU A 580 -46.06 33.60 -15.08
CA LEU A 580 -47.33 34.33 -15.29
C LEU A 580 -47.38 35.67 -14.55
N LEU A 581 -46.74 35.75 -13.38
CA LEU A 581 -46.64 36.97 -12.57
C LEU A 581 -45.47 37.89 -12.99
N GLY A 582 -44.70 37.53 -14.02
CA GLY A 582 -43.54 38.29 -14.49
C GLY A 582 -42.37 38.31 -13.50
N GLN A 583 -42.28 37.31 -12.63
CA GLN A 583 -41.25 37.18 -11.59
C GLN A 583 -40.20 36.10 -11.91
N ALA A 584 -40.37 35.37 -13.02
CA ALA A 584 -39.39 34.47 -13.62
C ALA A 584 -39.53 34.56 -15.16
N GLY A 585 -38.44 34.34 -15.90
CA GLY A 585 -38.46 34.18 -17.36
C GLY A 585 -38.38 32.70 -17.74
N GLU A 586 -39.03 32.29 -18.82
CA GLU A 586 -38.95 30.93 -19.35
C GLU A 586 -38.41 30.93 -20.78
N SER A 587 -37.47 30.03 -21.07
CA SER A 587 -36.97 29.75 -22.42
C SER A 587 -36.63 28.27 -22.54
N GLU A 588 -37.17 27.60 -23.56
CA GLU A 588 -36.89 26.19 -23.87
C GLU A 588 -37.05 25.23 -22.67
N GLY A 589 -38.06 25.46 -21.83
CA GLY A 589 -38.35 24.63 -20.63
C GLY A 589 -37.40 24.86 -19.45
N LYS A 590 -36.61 25.94 -19.49
CA LYS A 590 -35.77 26.40 -18.37
C LYS A 590 -36.22 27.78 -17.89
N PHE A 591 -36.09 27.99 -16.58
CA PHE A 591 -36.56 29.16 -15.87
C PHE A 591 -35.38 29.98 -15.34
N GLY A 592 -35.41 31.30 -15.51
CA GLY A 592 -34.41 32.24 -14.99
C GLY A 592 -35.04 33.33 -14.12
N GLY A 593 -34.24 33.98 -13.28
CA GLY A 593 -34.66 35.21 -12.60
C GLY A 593 -34.89 36.34 -13.61
N VAL A 594 -35.86 37.21 -13.34
CA VAL A 594 -36.12 38.44 -14.12
C VAL A 594 -35.22 39.57 -13.65
#